data_AF-A0A7C6A6R1-F1
#
_entry.id   AF-A0A7C6A6R1-F1
#
_cell.length_a   1.000
_cell.length_b   1.000
_cell.length_c   1.000
_cell.angle_alpha   90.00
_cell.angle_beta   90.00
_cell.angle_gamma   90.00
#
_symmetry.space_group_name_H-M   'P 1'
#
loop_
_entity.id
_entity.type
_entity.pdbx_description
1 polymer ?
#
loop_
_entity_poly.entity_id
_entity_poly.type
_entity_poly.pdbx_seq_one_letter_code
_entity_poly.pdbx_strand_id
1 'polypeptide(L)'
;MRKDSTKIVITFVVLIFLLIISISVSVLYTVNNYLDAKRSNVPVFVFFKGNVTKDQAINYTNSLETYAPVKSIRFIDKSTALSDILSKLNLPQSSLSENPLPYSLEVFLKPKFAADQSNIDSIEKTLKKSDLVDEVRIPKGLFTNIIRTYSAFKEFSFALLGIFLLLEIVILALLLKIAYEKNVDSYNKLKLFGVKRSRIFFMFLKQAFLSGIIASVLAIIIGALGMFFYINYVNIVPNYTNDILFSFGISGLANIILSLIIITILSLFVFFIEDEKI
;
A
#
# COMPACT_ATOMS: atom_id res chain seq x y z
N MET A 1 44.67 -4.42 16.77
CA MET A 1 43.81 -4.42 15.56
C MET A 1 42.34 -4.11 15.90
N ARG A 2 42.01 -2.94 16.48
CA ARG A 2 40.64 -2.56 16.86
C ARG A 2 40.06 -1.53 15.88
N LYS A 3 40.16 -1.79 14.58
CA LYS A 3 39.73 -0.88 13.51
C LYS A 3 38.46 -1.46 12.87
N ASP A 4 37.43 -0.63 12.71
CA ASP A 4 36.22 -0.84 11.89
C ASP A 4 34.93 -1.38 12.52
N SER A 5 34.86 -1.68 13.83
CA SER A 5 33.60 -2.14 14.45
C SER A 5 32.43 -1.16 14.27
N THR A 6 32.67 0.16 14.32
CA THR A 6 31.59 1.16 14.15
C THR A 6 31.03 1.18 12.72
N LYS A 7 31.87 0.96 11.69
CA LYS A 7 31.41 0.92 10.29
C LYS A 7 30.48 -0.26 10.07
N ILE A 8 30.84 -1.42 10.60
CA ILE A 8 30.05 -2.65 10.54
C ILE A 8 28.69 -2.41 11.21
N VAL A 9 28.68 -1.82 12.41
CA VAL A 9 27.43 -1.52 13.13
C VAL A 9 26.54 -0.56 12.33
N ILE A 10 27.08 0.52 11.76
CA ILE A 10 26.30 1.45 10.90
C ILE A 10 25.73 0.69 9.70
N THR A 11 26.52 -0.13 9.02
CA THR A 11 26.05 -0.93 7.88
C THR A 11 24.89 -1.85 8.29
N PHE A 12 24.99 -2.55 9.42
CA PHE A 12 23.93 -3.44 9.89
C PHE A 12 22.66 -2.68 10.28
N VAL A 13 22.78 -1.54 10.96
CA VAL A 13 21.60 -0.73 11.32
C VAL A 13 20.88 -0.22 10.08
N VAL A 14 21.61 0.34 9.11
CA VAL A 14 21.04 0.81 7.85
C VAL A 14 20.41 -0.35 7.07
N LEU A 15 21.07 -1.51 7.03
CA LEU A 15 20.56 -2.72 6.36
C LEU A 15 19.22 -3.15 6.96
N ILE A 16 19.16 -3.29 8.29
CA ILE A 16 17.94 -3.70 8.99
C ILE A 16 16.81 -2.71 8.73
N PHE A 17 17.11 -1.42 8.79
CA PHE A 17 16.12 -0.39 8.52
C PHE A 17 15.57 -0.44 7.08
N LEU A 18 16.46 -0.54 6.08
CA LEU A 18 16.06 -0.66 4.68
C LEU A 18 15.18 -1.90 4.45
N LEU A 19 15.49 -3.03 5.09
CA LEU A 19 14.67 -4.23 5.01
C LEU A 19 13.29 -4.03 5.67
N ILE A 20 13.24 -3.48 6.88
CA ILE A 20 11.98 -3.26 7.61
C ILE A 20 11.04 -2.36 6.80
N ILE A 21 11.51 -1.23 6.28
CA ILE A 21 10.65 -0.33 5.49
C ILE A 21 10.24 -0.98 4.18
N SER A 22 11.17 -1.59 3.43
CA SER A 22 10.84 -2.16 2.12
C SER A 22 9.82 -3.31 2.24
N ILE A 23 9.96 -4.15 3.27
CA ILE A 23 8.98 -5.21 3.57
C ILE A 23 7.64 -4.59 4.00
N SER A 24 7.65 -3.62 4.91
CA SER A 24 6.41 -2.99 5.40
C SER A 24 5.61 -2.32 4.29
N VAL A 25 6.28 -1.60 3.38
CA VAL A 25 5.64 -0.97 2.22
C VAL A 25 5.09 -2.01 1.26
N SER A 26 5.83 -3.09 0.99
CA SER A 26 5.34 -4.17 0.13
C SER A 26 4.11 -4.87 0.71
N VAL A 27 4.07 -5.11 2.03
CA VAL A 27 2.89 -5.65 2.72
C VAL A 27 1.69 -4.71 2.57
N LEU A 28 1.88 -3.40 2.78
CA LEU A 28 0.82 -2.41 2.62
C LEU A 28 0.26 -2.39 1.20
N TYR A 29 1.13 -2.43 0.20
CA TYR A 29 0.74 -2.48 -1.21
C TYR A 29 -0.06 -3.74 -1.54
N THR A 30 0.40 -4.89 -1.05
CA THR A 30 -0.29 -6.19 -1.25
C THR A 30 -1.68 -6.19 -0.63
N VAL A 31 -1.79 -5.71 0.61
CA VAL A 31 -3.08 -5.59 1.32
C VAL A 31 -4.00 -4.63 0.55
N ASN A 32 -3.47 -3.51 0.06
CA ASN A 32 -4.27 -2.57 -0.74
C ASN A 32 -4.82 -3.22 -2.01
N ASN A 33 -3.98 -3.90 -2.79
CA ASN A 33 -4.40 -4.55 -4.03
C ASN A 33 -5.41 -5.67 -3.78
N TYR A 34 -5.20 -6.47 -2.72
CA TYR A 34 -6.15 -7.51 -2.30
C TYR A 34 -7.52 -6.92 -1.97
N LEU A 35 -7.54 -5.81 -1.24
CA LEU A 35 -8.78 -5.14 -0.85
C LEU A 35 -9.46 -4.47 -2.02
N ASP A 36 -8.73 -3.87 -2.95
CA ASP A 36 -9.29 -3.29 -4.17
C ASP A 36 -9.93 -4.36 -5.06
N ALA A 37 -9.30 -5.54 -5.17
CA ALA A 37 -9.90 -6.69 -5.83
C ALA A 37 -11.21 -7.11 -5.15
N LYS A 38 -11.23 -7.22 -3.81
CA LYS A 38 -12.44 -7.55 -3.04
C LYS A 38 -13.54 -6.51 -3.18
N ARG A 39 -13.22 -5.22 -3.10
CA ARG A 39 -14.17 -4.10 -3.29
C ARG A 39 -14.85 -4.16 -4.65
N SER A 40 -14.09 -4.48 -5.70
CA SER A 40 -14.65 -4.55 -7.07
C SER A 40 -15.56 -5.75 -7.33
N ASN A 41 -15.58 -6.73 -6.42
CA ASN A 41 -16.41 -7.93 -6.52
C ASN A 41 -17.71 -7.86 -5.70
N VAL A 42 -17.95 -6.75 -4.99
CA VAL A 42 -19.20 -6.59 -4.25
C VAL A 42 -20.23 -5.91 -5.17
N PRO A 43 -21.32 -6.59 -5.55
CA PRO A 43 -22.32 -6.03 -6.46
C PRO A 43 -23.21 -5.02 -5.76
N VAL A 44 -23.57 -3.97 -6.48
CA VAL A 44 -24.70 -3.08 -6.17
C VAL A 44 -25.92 -3.58 -6.92
N PHE A 45 -27.00 -3.89 -6.21
CA PHE A 45 -28.25 -4.36 -6.81
C PHE A 45 -29.15 -3.19 -7.15
N VAL A 46 -29.61 -3.09 -8.40
CA VAL A 46 -30.59 -2.11 -8.86
C VAL A 46 -31.84 -2.86 -9.31
N PHE A 47 -32.97 -2.59 -8.69
CA PHE A 47 -34.27 -3.18 -9.02
C PHE A 47 -35.09 -2.19 -9.84
N PHE A 48 -35.64 -2.66 -10.96
CA PHE A 48 -36.54 -1.87 -11.80
C PHE A 48 -37.98 -1.90 -11.25
N LYS A 49 -38.79 -0.92 -11.63
CA LYS A 49 -40.22 -0.93 -11.35
C LYS A 49 -40.92 -2.08 -12.12
N GLY A 50 -42.01 -2.61 -11.55
CA GLY A 50 -42.72 -3.77 -12.11
C GLY A 50 -43.29 -3.59 -13.52
N ASN A 51 -43.50 -2.34 -13.95
CA ASN A 51 -44.03 -1.95 -15.26
C ASN A 51 -42.96 -1.74 -16.35
N VAL A 52 -41.67 -1.90 -16.03
CA VAL A 52 -40.57 -1.69 -16.99
C VAL A 52 -40.47 -2.85 -17.97
N THR A 53 -40.39 -2.54 -19.27
CA THR A 53 -40.20 -3.55 -20.32
C THR A 53 -38.75 -4.00 -20.42
N LYS A 54 -38.52 -5.19 -20.99
CA LYS A 54 -37.17 -5.74 -21.20
C LYS A 54 -36.29 -4.77 -22.00
N ASP A 55 -36.82 -4.16 -23.06
CA ASP A 55 -36.07 -3.23 -23.91
C ASP A 55 -35.68 -1.95 -23.17
N GLN A 56 -36.57 -1.41 -22.32
CA GLN A 56 -36.27 -0.26 -21.47
C GLN A 56 -35.16 -0.58 -20.46
N ALA A 57 -35.19 -1.77 -19.86
CA ALA A 57 -34.18 -2.21 -18.91
C ALA A 57 -32.81 -2.45 -19.58
N ILE A 58 -32.78 -3.00 -20.79
CA ILE A 58 -31.56 -3.18 -21.59
C ILE A 58 -30.98 -1.83 -22.01
N ASN A 59 -31.82 -0.89 -22.47
CA ASN A 59 -31.36 0.45 -22.84
C ASN A 59 -30.76 1.20 -21.65
N TYR A 60 -31.37 1.07 -20.47
CA TYR A 60 -30.80 1.63 -19.24
C TYR A 60 -29.47 0.96 -18.86
N THR A 61 -29.36 -0.36 -19.02
CA THR A 61 -28.11 -1.12 -18.81
C THR A 61 -26.98 -0.58 -19.69
N ASN A 62 -27.22 -0.43 -20.99
CA ASN A 62 -26.24 0.10 -21.94
C ASN A 62 -25.81 1.52 -21.58
N SER A 63 -26.74 2.37 -21.12
CA SER A 63 -26.40 3.72 -20.67
C SER A 63 -25.46 3.73 -19.46
N LEU A 64 -25.65 2.78 -18.53
CA LEU A 64 -24.84 2.65 -17.33
C LEU A 64 -23.45 2.05 -17.60
N GLU A 65 -23.25 1.30 -18.69
CA GLU A 65 -21.92 0.79 -19.05
C GLU A 65 -20.93 1.93 -19.34
N THR A 66 -21.44 3.05 -19.86
CA THR A 66 -20.63 4.26 -20.10
C THR A 66 -20.41 5.11 -18.84
N TYR A 67 -21.07 4.80 -17.73
CA TYR A 67 -20.98 5.56 -16.49
C TYR A 67 -19.62 5.33 -15.83
N ALA A 68 -18.86 6.42 -15.62
CA ALA A 68 -17.47 6.34 -15.18
C ALA A 68 -17.19 5.46 -13.94
N PRO A 69 -18.06 5.41 -12.90
CA PRO A 69 -17.87 4.54 -11.73
C PRO A 69 -18.09 3.05 -11.97
N VAL A 70 -18.73 2.67 -13.08
CA VAL A 70 -19.09 1.28 -13.37
C VAL A 70 -17.90 0.54 -13.98
N LYS A 71 -17.66 -0.68 -13.49
CA LYS A 71 -16.68 -1.64 -14.01
C LYS A 71 -17.33 -2.62 -14.97
N SER A 72 -18.45 -3.19 -14.56
CA SER A 72 -19.26 -4.12 -15.35
C SER A 72 -20.69 -4.17 -14.82
N ILE A 73 -21.62 -4.58 -15.67
CA ILE A 73 -23.02 -4.75 -15.30
C ILE A 73 -23.46 -6.15 -15.72
N ARG A 74 -24.24 -6.81 -14.87
CA ARG A 74 -24.91 -8.06 -15.18
C ARG A 74 -26.42 -7.85 -15.12
N PHE A 75 -27.07 -7.93 -16.28
CA PHE A 75 -28.53 -7.91 -16.37
C PHE A 75 -29.09 -9.26 -15.89
N ILE A 76 -30.05 -9.22 -14.98
CA ILE A 76 -30.71 -10.40 -14.44
C ILE A 76 -32.17 -10.38 -14.88
N ASP A 77 -32.54 -11.37 -15.70
CA ASP A 77 -33.91 -11.60 -16.13
C ASP A 77 -34.76 -12.11 -14.95
N LYS A 78 -36.08 -11.88 -15.00
CA LYS A 78 -37.02 -12.27 -13.93
C LYS A 78 -36.93 -13.77 -13.63
N SER A 79 -36.80 -14.60 -14.67
CA SER A 79 -36.69 -16.06 -14.54
C SER A 79 -35.39 -16.49 -13.86
N THR A 80 -34.27 -15.84 -14.18
CA THR A 80 -32.95 -16.10 -13.59
C THR A 80 -32.90 -15.67 -12.12
N ALA A 81 -33.47 -14.51 -11.79
CA ALA A 81 -33.57 -14.05 -10.41
C ALA A 81 -34.36 -15.05 -9.53
N LEU A 82 -35.44 -15.61 -10.08
CA LEU A 82 -36.27 -16.59 -9.39
C LEU A 82 -35.52 -17.91 -9.16
N SER A 83 -34.82 -18.43 -10.17
CA SER A 83 -34.03 -19.66 -10.02
C SER A 83 -32.89 -19.51 -9.01
N ASP A 84 -32.23 -18.35 -8.96
CA ASP A 84 -31.12 -18.10 -8.03
C ASP A 84 -31.60 -18.01 -6.57
N ILE A 85 -32.78 -17.44 -6.32
CA ILE A 85 -33.36 -17.36 -4.97
C ILE A 85 -33.87 -18.72 -4.52
N LEU A 86 -34.58 -19.44 -5.39
CA LEU A 86 -35.13 -20.75 -5.07
C LEU A 86 -34.04 -21.80 -4.81
N SER A 87 -32.96 -21.77 -5.58
CA SER A 87 -31.78 -22.63 -5.35
C SER A 87 -31.09 -22.32 -4.02
N LYS A 88 -30.93 -21.04 -3.65
CA LYS A 88 -30.35 -20.65 -2.34
C LYS A 88 -31.23 -21.06 -1.16
N LEU A 89 -32.53 -21.10 -1.34
CA LEU A 89 -33.51 -21.49 -0.32
C LEU A 89 -33.86 -22.99 -0.34
N ASN A 90 -33.31 -23.76 -1.28
CA ASN A 90 -33.67 -25.17 -1.53
C ASN A 90 -35.18 -25.39 -1.73
N LEU A 91 -35.87 -24.44 -2.37
CA LEU A 91 -37.32 -24.50 -2.62
C LEU A 91 -37.61 -24.89 -4.09
N PRO A 92 -38.63 -25.72 -4.36
CA PRO A 92 -39.02 -26.06 -5.73
C PRO A 92 -39.76 -24.89 -6.40
N GLN A 93 -39.61 -24.75 -7.73
CA GLN A 93 -40.26 -23.70 -8.53
C GLN A 93 -41.79 -23.70 -8.43
N SER A 94 -42.39 -24.85 -8.13
CA SER A 94 -43.84 -25.01 -7.92
C SER A 94 -44.39 -24.31 -6.66
N SER A 95 -43.52 -23.75 -5.81
CA SER A 95 -43.93 -23.08 -4.57
C SER A 95 -44.53 -21.69 -4.80
N LEU A 96 -44.34 -21.10 -5.99
CA LEU A 96 -44.89 -19.78 -6.35
C LEU A 96 -45.79 -19.89 -7.59
N SER A 97 -46.96 -19.27 -7.52
CA SER A 97 -47.98 -19.27 -8.60
C SER A 97 -47.61 -18.34 -9.77
N GLU A 98 -46.97 -17.21 -9.46
CA GLU A 98 -46.46 -16.22 -10.42
C GLU A 98 -45.11 -15.70 -9.94
N ASN A 99 -44.29 -15.15 -10.85
CA ASN A 99 -42.99 -14.60 -10.54
C ASN A 99 -43.11 -13.13 -10.06
N PRO A 100 -42.92 -12.85 -8.76
CA PRO A 100 -43.08 -11.49 -8.22
C PRO A 100 -41.85 -10.62 -8.46
N LEU A 101 -40.76 -11.17 -9.01
CA LEU A 101 -39.48 -10.48 -9.07
C LEU A 101 -39.43 -9.52 -10.27
N PRO A 102 -39.06 -8.25 -10.06
CA PRO A 102 -38.79 -7.34 -11.16
C PRO A 102 -37.48 -7.70 -11.86
N TYR A 103 -37.24 -7.08 -13.01
CA TYR A 103 -35.90 -7.08 -13.61
C TYR A 103 -34.90 -6.44 -12.62
N SER A 104 -33.65 -6.92 -12.63
CA SER A 104 -32.61 -6.34 -11.78
C SER A 104 -31.26 -6.28 -12.48
N LEU A 105 -30.40 -5.39 -11.99
CA LEU A 105 -29.00 -5.27 -12.40
C LEU A 105 -28.10 -5.54 -11.21
N GLU A 106 -27.03 -6.27 -11.46
CA GLU A 106 -25.84 -6.26 -10.61
C GLU A 106 -24.79 -5.35 -11.23
N VAL A 107 -24.54 -4.23 -10.56
CA VAL A 107 -23.55 -3.25 -10.99
C VAL A 107 -22.29 -3.45 -10.15
N PHE A 108 -21.18 -3.80 -10.81
CA PHE A 108 -19.88 -3.87 -10.18
C PHE A 108 -19.19 -2.52 -10.33
N LEU A 109 -18.76 -1.95 -9.21
CA LEU A 109 -18.10 -0.65 -9.18
C LEU A 109 -16.58 -0.79 -9.33
N LYS A 110 -15.95 0.22 -9.92
CA LYS A 110 -14.49 0.32 -9.94
C LYS A 110 -13.95 0.53 -8.51
N PRO A 111 -12.80 -0.08 -8.15
CA PRO A 111 -12.25 -0.01 -6.79
C PRO A 111 -12.14 1.41 -6.23
N LYS A 112 -11.72 2.38 -7.05
CA LYS A 112 -11.56 3.80 -6.67
C LYS A 112 -12.86 4.43 -6.14
N PHE A 113 -14.01 4.05 -6.69
CA PHE A 113 -15.32 4.58 -6.29
C PHE A 113 -15.97 3.74 -5.18
N ALA A 114 -15.52 2.50 -4.99
CA ALA A 114 -15.92 1.64 -3.88
C ALA A 114 -15.02 1.79 -2.63
N ALA A 115 -14.02 2.67 -2.69
CA ALA A 115 -13.06 2.88 -1.61
C ALA A 115 -13.59 3.76 -0.47
N ASP A 116 -14.64 4.55 -0.72
CA ASP A 116 -15.19 5.51 0.24
C ASP A 116 -16.73 5.42 0.27
N GLN A 117 -17.28 5.51 1.48
CA GLN A 117 -18.72 5.47 1.72
C GLN A 117 -19.43 6.66 1.05
N SER A 118 -18.78 7.83 1.02
CA SER A 118 -19.32 9.04 0.39
C SER A 118 -19.59 8.86 -1.12
N ASN A 119 -18.71 8.14 -1.81
CA ASN A 119 -18.84 7.83 -3.23
C ASN A 119 -19.97 6.82 -3.46
N ILE A 120 -20.06 5.80 -2.61
CA ILE A 120 -21.14 4.81 -2.65
C ILE A 120 -22.51 5.48 -2.47
N ASP A 121 -22.65 6.36 -1.48
CA ASP A 121 -23.89 7.09 -1.22
C ASP A 121 -24.25 8.05 -2.38
N SER A 122 -23.24 8.65 -3.02
CA SER A 122 -23.43 9.50 -4.20
C SER A 122 -23.89 8.69 -5.42
N ILE A 123 -23.32 7.50 -5.63
CA ILE A 123 -23.75 6.58 -6.69
C ILE A 123 -25.18 6.08 -6.43
N GLU A 124 -25.51 5.74 -5.19
CA GLU A 124 -26.88 5.36 -4.80
C GLU A 124 -27.89 6.46 -5.17
N LYS A 125 -27.58 7.72 -4.84
CA LYS A 125 -28.43 8.86 -5.19
C LYS A 125 -28.56 9.05 -6.70
N THR A 126 -27.48 8.89 -7.46
CA THR A 126 -27.52 9.04 -8.93
C THR A 126 -28.34 7.93 -9.58
N LEU A 127 -28.20 6.68 -9.12
CA LEU A 127 -28.97 5.55 -9.65
C LEU A 127 -30.47 5.67 -9.33
N LYS A 128 -30.81 6.15 -8.13
CA LYS A 128 -32.22 6.38 -7.71
C LYS A 128 -32.91 7.55 -8.42
N LYS A 129 -32.18 8.42 -9.12
CA LYS A 129 -32.78 9.53 -9.89
C LYS A 129 -33.49 9.06 -11.18
N SER A 130 -33.25 7.84 -11.63
CA SER A 130 -33.88 7.30 -12.83
C SER A 130 -35.33 6.91 -12.55
N ASP A 131 -36.27 7.36 -13.38
CA ASP A 131 -37.69 7.02 -13.25
C ASP A 131 -37.99 5.52 -13.42
N LEU A 132 -37.04 4.76 -14.01
CA LEU A 132 -37.14 3.31 -14.22
C LEU A 132 -36.74 2.49 -12.99
N VAL A 133 -35.98 3.09 -12.07
CA VAL A 133 -35.43 2.41 -10.88
C VAL A 133 -36.43 2.51 -9.73
N ASP A 134 -36.66 1.38 -9.06
CA ASP A 134 -37.51 1.29 -7.87
C ASP A 134 -36.67 1.32 -6.59
N GLU A 135 -35.69 0.41 -6.48
CA GLU A 135 -34.84 0.30 -5.31
C GLU A 135 -33.38 0.05 -5.71
N VAL A 136 -32.45 0.65 -4.97
CA VAL A 136 -31.01 0.35 -5.07
C VAL A 136 -30.59 -0.23 -3.73
N ARG A 137 -30.17 -1.50 -3.73
CA ARG A 137 -29.66 -2.19 -2.53
C ARG A 137 -28.15 -2.36 -2.62
N ILE A 138 -27.48 -1.72 -1.68
CA ILE A 138 -26.05 -1.84 -1.47
C ILE A 138 -25.86 -2.61 -0.18
N PRO A 139 -25.07 -3.70 -0.14
CA PRO A 139 -24.68 -4.38 1.08
C PRO A 139 -23.79 -3.49 1.98
N LYS A 140 -24.36 -2.43 2.58
CA LYS A 140 -23.62 -1.39 3.31
C LYS A 140 -22.74 -1.96 4.41
N GLY A 141 -23.20 -2.99 5.12
CA GLY A 141 -22.42 -3.66 6.17
C GLY A 141 -21.11 -4.28 5.69
N LEU A 142 -21.06 -4.83 4.47
CA LEU A 142 -19.84 -5.44 3.95
C LEU A 142 -18.83 -4.38 3.51
N PHE A 143 -19.28 -3.35 2.79
CA PHE A 143 -18.41 -2.24 2.38
C PHE A 143 -17.88 -1.46 3.57
N THR A 144 -18.75 -1.05 4.51
CA THR A 144 -18.37 -0.25 5.67
C THR A 144 -17.36 -0.98 6.57
N ASN A 145 -17.53 -2.29 6.80
CA ASN A 145 -16.60 -3.07 7.61
C ASN A 145 -15.22 -3.21 6.92
N ILE A 146 -15.19 -3.45 5.60
CA ILE A 146 -13.95 -3.53 4.83
C ILE A 146 -13.23 -2.19 4.83
N ILE A 147 -13.95 -1.09 4.59
CA ILE A 147 -13.39 0.26 4.54
C ILE A 147 -12.84 0.67 5.91
N ARG A 148 -13.61 0.48 6.98
CA ARG A 148 -13.20 0.87 8.34
C ARG A 148 -11.98 0.08 8.83
N THR A 149 -11.98 -1.24 8.62
CA THR A 149 -10.85 -2.11 9.01
C THR A 149 -9.58 -1.73 8.24
N TYR A 150 -9.73 -1.43 6.95
CA TYR A 150 -8.60 -0.99 6.13
C TYR A 150 -8.06 0.37 6.55
N SER A 151 -8.92 1.37 6.80
CA SER A 151 -8.47 2.70 7.23
C SER A 151 -7.69 2.60 8.54
N ALA A 152 -8.22 1.85 9.51
CA ALA A 152 -7.55 1.62 10.79
C ALA A 152 -6.19 0.94 10.61
N PHE A 153 -6.10 -0.10 9.77
CA PHE A 153 -4.83 -0.79 9.47
C PHE A 153 -3.82 0.14 8.78
N LYS A 154 -4.27 0.95 7.83
CA LYS A 154 -3.45 1.92 7.10
C LYS A 154 -2.91 2.99 8.03
N GLU A 155 -3.77 3.59 8.85
CA GLU A 155 -3.38 4.61 9.85
C GLU A 155 -2.38 4.05 10.86
N PHE A 156 -2.65 2.86 11.39
CA PHE A 156 -1.73 2.17 12.30
C PHE A 156 -0.36 1.91 11.64
N SER A 157 -0.37 1.44 10.38
CA SER A 157 0.86 1.14 9.65
C SER A 157 1.69 2.40 9.35
N PHE A 158 1.05 3.53 9.01
CA PHE A 158 1.75 4.80 8.86
C PHE A 158 2.31 5.32 10.18
N ALA A 159 1.57 5.21 11.28
CA ALA A 159 2.07 5.57 12.60
C ALA A 159 3.30 4.73 12.96
N LEU A 160 3.26 3.42 12.71
CA LEU A 160 4.36 2.50 12.97
C LEU A 160 5.60 2.81 12.11
N LEU A 161 5.43 3.10 10.82
CA LEU A 161 6.51 3.53 9.94
C LEU A 161 7.14 4.84 10.42
N GLY A 162 6.33 5.80 10.88
CA GLY A 162 6.81 7.04 11.47
C GLY A 162 7.67 6.80 12.71
N ILE A 163 7.27 5.88 13.58
CA ILE A 163 8.05 5.50 14.77
C ILE A 163 9.39 4.87 14.35
N PHE A 164 9.40 3.95 13.38
CA PHE A 164 10.64 3.34 12.91
C PHE A 164 11.59 4.36 12.27
N LEU A 165 11.06 5.32 11.52
CA LEU A 165 11.87 6.40 10.95
C LEU A 165 12.51 7.27 12.05
N LEU A 166 11.74 7.63 13.09
CA LEU A 166 12.27 8.38 14.24
C LEU A 166 13.36 7.60 14.97
N LEU A 167 13.14 6.30 15.21
CA LEU A 167 14.13 5.42 15.83
C LEU A 167 15.41 5.34 14.98
N GLU A 168 15.28 5.20 13.66
CA GLU A 168 16.43 5.18 12.76
C GLU A 168 17.22 6.47 12.85
N ILE A 169 16.56 7.63 12.79
CA ILE A 169 17.21 8.95 12.90
C ILE A 169 18.01 9.05 14.21
N VAL A 170 17.40 8.66 15.34
CA VAL A 170 18.06 8.73 16.66
C VAL A 170 19.26 7.78 16.73
N ILE A 171 19.08 6.52 16.32
CA ILE A 171 20.14 5.51 16.38
C ILE A 171 21.29 5.88 15.43
N LEU A 172 20.99 6.31 14.21
CA LEU A 172 22.01 6.74 13.25
C LEU A 172 22.74 7.99 13.72
N ALA A 173 22.04 8.99 14.26
CA ALA A 173 22.68 10.18 14.81
C ALA A 173 23.67 9.81 15.93
N LEU A 174 23.27 8.93 16.84
CA LEU A 174 24.14 8.44 17.92
C LEU A 174 25.35 7.67 17.38
N LEU A 175 25.15 6.78 16.40
CA LEU A 175 26.24 6.01 15.81
C LEU A 175 27.23 6.89 15.03
N LEU A 176 26.72 7.90 14.31
CA LEU A 176 27.55 8.87 13.60
C LEU A 176 28.36 9.73 14.57
N LYS A 177 27.75 10.14 15.69
CA LYS A 177 28.47 10.83 16.77
C LYS A 177 29.60 9.98 17.33
N ILE A 178 29.33 8.72 17.69
CA ILE A 178 30.35 7.78 18.18
C ILE A 178 31.44 7.56 17.11
N ALA A 179 31.07 7.50 15.83
CA ALA A 179 32.02 7.35 14.73
C ALA A 179 32.92 8.59 14.59
N TYR A 180 32.37 9.79 14.76
CA TYR A 180 33.11 11.04 14.73
C TYR A 180 34.09 11.14 15.91
N GLU A 181 33.61 10.94 17.14
CA GLU A 181 34.42 11.00 18.37
C GLU A 181 35.61 10.03 18.32
N LYS A 182 35.43 8.83 17.77
CA LYS A 182 36.53 7.86 17.61
C LYS A 182 37.65 8.33 16.67
N ASN A 183 37.35 9.25 15.75
CA ASN A 183 38.31 9.76 14.78
C ASN A 183 38.72 11.21 15.03
N VAL A 184 38.23 11.83 16.11
CA VAL A 184 38.43 13.26 16.40
C VAL A 184 39.92 13.62 16.50
N ASP A 185 40.73 12.77 17.14
CA ASP A 185 42.18 12.99 17.25
C ASP A 185 42.87 13.02 15.88
N SER A 186 42.40 12.19 14.95
CA SER A 186 42.93 12.15 13.59
C SER A 186 42.50 13.38 12.80
N TYR A 187 41.26 13.84 13.00
CA TYR A 187 40.75 15.06 12.38
C TYR A 187 41.45 16.31 12.90
N ASN A 188 41.71 16.38 14.22
CA ASN A 188 42.45 17.49 14.83
C ASN A 188 43.90 17.57 14.32
N LYS A 189 44.57 16.43 14.12
CA LYS A 189 45.89 16.41 13.46
C LYS A 189 45.85 16.99 12.05
N LEU A 190 44.82 16.69 11.27
CA LEU A 190 44.64 17.25 9.93
C LEU A 190 44.41 18.77 9.96
N LYS A 191 43.72 19.29 10.97
CA LYS A 191 43.56 20.75 11.18
C LYS A 191 44.92 21.44 11.39
N LEU A 192 45.84 20.82 12.14
CA LEU A 192 47.20 21.35 12.35
C LEU A 192 48.02 21.43 11.06
N PHE A 193 47.77 20.55 10.09
CA PHE A 193 48.37 20.60 8.75
C PHE A 193 47.66 21.58 7.80
N GLY A 194 46.74 22.42 8.28
CA GLY A 194 46.02 23.39 7.47
C GLY A 194 44.97 22.78 6.52
N VAL A 195 44.53 21.54 6.78
CA VAL A 195 43.50 20.90 5.96
C VAL A 195 42.16 21.61 6.16
N LYS A 196 41.53 22.02 5.05
CA LYS A 196 40.21 22.68 5.06
C LYS A 196 39.15 21.83 5.76
N ARG A 197 38.31 22.47 6.58
CA ARG A 197 37.17 21.87 7.30
C ARG A 197 36.27 21.02 6.40
N SER A 198 35.97 21.48 5.19
CA SER A 198 35.16 20.76 4.21
C SER A 198 35.77 19.44 3.75
N ARG A 199 37.11 19.34 3.67
CA ARG A 199 37.80 18.10 3.31
C ARG A 199 37.72 17.08 4.45
N ILE A 200 37.80 17.54 5.70
CA ILE A 200 37.60 16.68 6.89
C ILE A 200 36.16 16.15 6.91
N PHE A 201 35.18 17.02 6.67
CA PHE A 201 33.78 16.61 6.54
C PHE A 201 33.60 15.54 5.45
N PHE A 202 34.16 15.73 4.26
CA PHE A 202 34.04 14.76 3.17
C PHE A 202 34.67 13.40 3.53
N MET A 203 35.80 13.40 4.26
CA MET A 203 36.41 12.16 4.74
C MET A 203 35.52 11.41 5.74
N PHE A 204 34.85 12.14 6.64
CA PHE A 204 33.87 11.58 7.56
C PHE A 204 32.61 11.07 6.83
N LEU A 205 32.03 11.91 5.96
CA LEU A 205 30.83 11.56 5.18
C LEU A 205 31.08 10.32 4.31
N LYS A 206 32.23 10.24 3.63
CA LYS A 206 32.58 9.09 2.77
C LYS A 206 32.53 7.77 3.54
N GLN A 207 32.90 7.77 4.82
CA GLN A 207 32.86 6.57 5.64
C GLN A 207 31.42 6.10 5.92
N ALA A 208 30.53 7.00 6.32
CA ALA A 208 29.13 6.68 6.56
C ALA A 208 28.38 6.34 5.26
N PHE A 209 28.66 7.09 4.19
CA PHE A 209 28.05 6.89 2.89
C PHE A 209 28.40 5.53 2.27
N LEU A 210 29.66 5.09 2.41
CA LEU A 210 30.08 3.77 1.94
C LEU A 210 29.37 2.64 2.71
N SER A 211 29.19 2.79 4.03
CA SER A 211 28.37 1.87 4.83
C SER A 211 26.92 1.82 4.34
N GLY A 212 26.32 2.97 4.00
CA GLY A 212 24.97 3.05 3.43
C GLY A 212 24.84 2.37 2.07
N ILE A 213 25.83 2.54 1.18
CA ILE A 213 25.85 1.85 -0.12
C ILE A 213 25.94 0.33 0.07
N ILE A 214 26.86 -0.14 0.91
CA ILE A 214 27.03 -1.57 1.19
C ILE A 214 25.74 -2.15 1.78
N ALA A 215 25.13 -1.45 2.74
CA ALA A 215 23.85 -1.83 3.32
C ALA A 215 22.74 -1.91 2.26
N SER A 216 22.70 -0.98 1.33
CA SER A 216 21.71 -0.95 0.24
C SER A 216 21.83 -2.14 -0.70
N VAL A 217 23.06 -2.46 -1.13
CA VAL A 217 23.32 -3.63 -1.98
C VAL A 217 22.93 -4.92 -1.26
N LEU A 218 23.31 -5.05 0.01
CA LEU A 218 22.93 -6.21 0.83
C LEU A 218 21.41 -6.29 1.04
N ALA A 219 20.73 -5.17 1.26
CA ALA A 219 19.29 -5.12 1.44
C ALA A 219 18.55 -5.59 0.18
N ILE A 220 19.01 -5.19 -1.01
CA ILE A 220 18.45 -5.66 -2.28
C ILE A 220 18.63 -7.17 -2.43
N ILE A 221 19.85 -7.68 -2.22
CA ILE A 221 20.15 -9.11 -2.39
C ILE A 221 19.34 -9.96 -1.39
N ILE A 222 19.41 -9.62 -0.10
CA ILE A 222 18.71 -10.35 0.97
C ILE A 222 17.21 -10.22 0.81
N GLY A 223 16.71 -9.03 0.49
CA GLY A 223 15.29 -8.78 0.28
C GLY A 223 14.72 -9.53 -0.93
N ALA A 224 15.44 -9.53 -2.06
CA ALA A 224 15.04 -10.26 -3.26
C ALA A 224 15.04 -11.79 -3.02
N LEU A 225 16.07 -12.32 -2.36
CA LEU A 225 16.11 -13.73 -1.98
C LEU A 225 14.98 -14.09 -1.02
N GLY A 226 14.76 -13.27 0.02
CA GLY A 226 13.69 -13.45 0.99
C GLY A 226 12.31 -13.47 0.33
N MET A 227 12.04 -12.55 -0.59
CA MET A 227 10.80 -12.54 -1.35
C MET A 227 10.66 -13.73 -2.27
N PHE A 228 11.73 -14.11 -2.98
CA PHE A 228 11.72 -15.27 -3.85
C PHE A 228 11.32 -16.53 -3.08
N PHE A 229 11.93 -16.79 -1.92
CA PHE A 229 11.55 -17.93 -1.08
C PHE A 229 10.13 -17.81 -0.52
N TYR A 230 9.73 -16.62 -0.07
CA TYR A 230 8.40 -16.39 0.48
C TYR A 230 7.28 -16.69 -0.54
N ILE A 231 7.42 -16.18 -1.77
CA ILE A 231 6.47 -16.40 -2.86
C ILE A 231 6.34 -17.90 -3.18
N ASN A 232 7.47 -18.59 -3.30
CA ASN A 232 7.50 -20.02 -3.61
C ASN A 232 6.95 -20.89 -2.46
N TYR A 233 7.11 -20.46 -1.21
CA TYR A 233 6.63 -21.21 -0.05
C TYR A 233 5.12 -21.05 0.16
N VAL A 234 4.59 -19.83 0.01
CA VAL A 234 3.19 -19.53 0.35
C VAL A 234 2.21 -19.88 -0.79
N ASN A 235 2.69 -20.21 -2.00
CA ASN A 235 1.85 -20.45 -3.19
C ASN A 235 0.78 -19.35 -3.35
N ILE A 236 1.17 -18.10 -3.10
CA ILE A 236 0.27 -16.95 -3.30
C ILE A 236 -0.14 -16.97 -4.78
N VAL A 237 -1.45 -16.94 -5.01
CA VAL A 237 -2.08 -17.02 -6.33
C VAL A 237 -1.24 -16.24 -7.37
N PRO A 238 -0.81 -16.88 -8.47
CA PRO A 238 0.24 -16.36 -9.37
C PRO A 238 -0.03 -14.94 -9.92
N ASN A 239 -1.27 -14.49 -9.89
CA ASN A 239 -1.68 -13.15 -10.33
C ASN A 239 -1.13 -12.00 -9.48
N TYR A 240 -0.69 -12.21 -8.23
CA TYR A 240 -0.18 -11.12 -7.37
C TYR A 240 1.35 -11.11 -7.22
N THR A 241 2.04 -12.11 -7.75
CA THR A 241 3.50 -12.29 -7.58
C THR A 241 4.30 -11.15 -8.21
N ASN A 242 3.94 -10.75 -9.43
CA ASN A 242 4.64 -9.68 -10.15
C ASN A 242 4.43 -8.31 -9.48
N ASP A 243 3.23 -8.07 -8.96
CA ASP A 243 2.88 -6.84 -8.24
C ASP A 243 3.71 -6.67 -6.95
N ILE A 244 3.90 -7.76 -6.20
CA ILE A 244 4.69 -7.77 -4.96
C ILE A 244 6.17 -7.44 -5.26
N LEU A 245 6.75 -8.13 -6.25
CA LEU A 245 8.15 -7.92 -6.65
C LEU A 245 8.37 -6.51 -7.20
N PHE A 246 7.46 -6.01 -8.02
CA PHE A 246 7.54 -4.67 -8.58
C PHE A 246 7.42 -3.59 -7.50
N SER A 247 6.46 -3.73 -6.57
CA SER A 247 6.33 -2.82 -5.44
C SER A 247 7.56 -2.85 -4.53
N PHE A 248 8.13 -4.02 -4.30
CA PHE A 248 9.37 -4.13 -3.51
C PHE A 248 10.54 -3.44 -4.19
N GLY A 249 10.70 -3.63 -5.51
CA GLY A 249 11.76 -2.97 -6.28
C GLY A 249 11.66 -1.45 -6.24
N ILE A 250 10.47 -0.90 -6.52
CA ILE A 250 10.25 0.56 -6.49
C ILE A 250 10.45 1.12 -5.08
N SER A 251 9.85 0.49 -4.07
CA SER A 251 9.98 0.95 -2.68
C SER A 251 11.43 0.85 -2.21
N GLY A 252 12.15 -0.21 -2.57
CA GLY A 252 13.56 -0.39 -2.26
C GLY A 252 14.43 0.73 -2.83
N LEU A 253 14.23 1.10 -4.10
CA LEU A 253 14.95 2.22 -4.71
C LEU A 253 14.68 3.55 -4.01
N ALA A 254 13.40 3.85 -3.71
CA ALA A 254 13.02 5.05 -2.98
C ALA A 254 13.63 5.09 -1.58
N ASN A 255 13.64 3.96 -0.87
CA ASN A 255 14.21 3.82 0.47
C ASN A 255 15.73 4.01 0.48
N ILE A 256 16.43 3.52 -0.54
CA ILE A 256 17.89 3.73 -0.68
C ILE A 256 18.18 5.22 -0.81
N ILE A 257 17.45 5.92 -1.67
CA ILE A 257 17.63 7.37 -1.85
C ILE A 257 17.34 8.10 -0.53
N LEU A 258 16.24 7.75 0.15
CA LEU A 258 15.86 8.34 1.43
C LEU A 258 16.95 8.10 2.49
N SER A 259 17.46 6.88 2.62
CA SER A 259 18.50 6.54 3.58
C SER A 259 19.82 7.28 3.30
N LEU A 260 20.23 7.41 2.04
CA LEU A 260 21.42 8.20 1.67
C LEU A 260 21.25 9.68 1.99
N ILE A 261 20.04 10.24 1.81
CA ILE A 261 19.71 11.61 2.21
C ILE A 261 19.80 11.74 3.74
N ILE A 262 19.18 10.83 4.50
CA ILE A 262 19.20 10.83 5.97
C ILE A 262 20.64 10.75 6.49
N ILE A 263 21.45 9.82 5.97
CA ILE A 263 22.86 9.69 6.33
C ILE A 263 23.63 10.99 6.06
N THR A 264 23.39 11.64 4.92
CA THR A 264 24.06 12.89 4.55
C THR A 264 23.67 14.02 5.49
N ILE A 265 22.38 14.21 5.76
CA ILE A 265 21.87 15.26 6.65
C ILE A 265 22.38 15.05 8.07
N LEU A 266 22.29 13.81 8.60
CA LEU A 266 22.76 13.50 9.94
C LEU A 266 24.27 13.63 10.08
N SER A 267 25.03 13.22 9.06
CA SER A 267 26.48 13.41 9.07
C SER A 267 26.85 14.88 9.11
N LEU A 268 26.12 15.73 8.39
CA LEU A 268 26.31 17.18 8.41
C LEU A 268 25.96 17.75 9.79
N PHE A 269 24.81 17.39 10.35
CA PHE A 269 24.37 17.83 11.68
C PHE A 269 25.37 17.45 12.78
N VAL A 270 25.80 16.19 12.82
CA VAL A 270 26.79 15.70 13.79
C VAL A 270 28.13 16.42 13.63
N PHE A 271 28.59 16.60 12.38
CA PHE A 271 29.85 17.28 12.12
C PHE A 271 29.81 18.74 12.59
N PHE A 272 28.74 19.48 12.34
CA PHE A 272 28.63 20.87 12.80
C PHE A 272 28.63 20.96 14.33
N ILE A 273 27.86 20.11 15.02
CA ILE A 273 27.72 20.15 16.48
C ILE A 273 29.02 19.79 17.20
N GLU A 274 29.72 18.75 16.75
CA GLU A 274 30.91 18.28 17.46
C GLU A 274 32.17 19.04 17.07
N ASP A 275 32.25 19.56 15.84
CA ASP A 275 33.41 20.31 15.39
C ASP A 275 33.41 21.77 15.88
N GLU A 276 32.26 22.35 16.24
CA GLU A 276 32.14 23.71 16.80
C GLU A 276 32.51 23.79 18.29
N LYS A 277 32.59 22.65 18.98
CA LYS A 277 33.02 22.58 20.39
C LYS A 277 34.55 22.61 20.57
N ILE A 278 35.33 22.66 19.48
CA ILE A 278 36.81 22.54 19.46
C ILE A 278 37.40 23.74 18.73
#